data_AF-A0A3C1EWI2-F1
#
_entry.id   AF-A0A3C1EWI2-F1
#
_cell.length_a   1.000
_cell.length_b   1.000
_cell.length_c   1.000
_cell.angle_alpha   90.00
_cell.angle_beta   90.00
_cell.angle_gamma   90.00
#
_symmetry.space_group_name_H-M   'P 1'
#
loop_
_entity.id
_entity.type
_entity.pdbx_description
1 polymer ?
#
loop_
_entity_poly.entity_id
_entity_poly.type
_entity_poly.pdbx_seq_one_letter_code
_entity_poly.pdbx_strand_id
1 'polypeptide(L)'
;MDSQKFVEYYLNSIKLDPYVSGMAQPKLNQKMLNSILIPYPQYSEQKTIVKKLDALSAETKKLESIYQKKLDDLEELKKSILNKAFTGML
;
A
#
# COMPACT_ATOMS: atom_id res chain seq x y z
N MET A 1 16.45 -7.40 9.52
CA MET A 1 15.20 -7.34 8.73
C MET A 1 14.20 -6.37 9.34
N ASP A 2 13.86 -6.48 10.64
CA ASP A 2 12.86 -5.58 11.26
C ASP A 2 13.27 -4.09 11.25
N SER A 3 14.52 -3.76 11.55
CA SER A 3 14.97 -2.36 11.53
C SER A 3 14.85 -1.72 10.14
N GLN A 4 15.08 -2.47 9.07
CA GLN A 4 14.88 -1.98 7.70
C GLN A 4 13.40 -1.72 7.42
N LYS A 5 12.53 -2.67 7.77
CA LYS A 5 11.07 -2.50 7.64
C LYS A 5 10.55 -1.32 8.46
N PHE A 6 11.08 -1.12 9.65
CA PHE A 6 10.73 0.01 10.50
C PHE A 6 11.06 1.34 9.80
N VAL A 7 12.26 1.46 9.23
CA VAL A 7 12.66 2.65 8.44
C VAL A 7 11.74 2.84 7.24
N GLU A 8 11.42 1.77 6.51
CA GLU A 8 10.50 1.82 5.37
C GLU A 8 9.11 2.33 5.77
N TYR A 9 8.52 1.77 6.83
CA TYR A 9 7.24 2.23 7.36
C TYR A 9 7.28 3.69 7.80
N TYR A 10 8.35 4.11 8.46
CA TYR A 10 8.52 5.50 8.87
C TYR A 10 8.60 6.44 7.67
N LEU A 11 9.43 6.12 6.67
CA LEU A 11 9.57 6.93 5.46
C LEU A 11 8.24 7.05 4.69
N ASN A 12 7.46 5.96 4.62
CA ASN A 12 6.13 5.97 4.00
C ASN A 12 5.08 6.73 4.82
N SER A 13 5.33 7.00 6.11
CA SER A 13 4.41 7.73 7.00
C SER A 13 4.62 9.24 7.02
N ILE A 14 5.78 9.73 6.56
CA ILE A 14 6.11 11.15 6.56
C ILE A 14 5.93 11.78 5.18
N LYS A 15 5.73 13.10 5.14
CA LYS A 15 5.76 13.85 3.87
C LYS A 15 7.19 14.01 3.40
N LEU A 16 7.47 13.52 2.19
CA LEU A 16 8.78 13.64 1.57
C LEU A 16 8.95 14.92 0.75
N ASP A 17 7.88 15.69 0.49
CA ASP A 17 7.92 16.93 -0.30
C ASP A 17 9.05 17.91 0.12
N PRO A 18 9.34 18.12 1.42
CA PRO A 18 10.42 19.02 1.84
C PRO A 18 11.83 18.55 1.44
N TYR A 19 11.98 17.26 1.18
CA TYR A 19 13.26 16.61 0.84
C TYR A 19 13.41 16.36 -0.66
N VAL A 20 12.36 16.62 -1.42
CA VAL A 20 12.31 16.37 -2.86
C VAL A 20 12.55 17.67 -3.61
N SER A 21 13.39 17.61 -4.64
CA SER A 21 13.81 18.75 -5.44
C SER A 21 13.49 18.54 -6.92
N GLY A 22 13.36 19.63 -7.68
CA GLY A 22 13.04 19.57 -9.11
C GLY A 22 11.55 19.77 -9.41
N MET A 23 11.26 20.72 -10.31
CA MET A 23 9.89 21.15 -10.62
C MET A 23 9.15 20.18 -11.56
N ALA A 24 9.84 19.64 -12.57
CA ALA A 24 9.23 18.78 -13.60
C ALA A 24 9.32 17.29 -13.27
N GLN A 25 10.38 16.88 -12.57
CA GLN A 25 10.56 15.51 -12.09
C GLN A 25 11.02 15.56 -10.63
N PRO A 26 10.18 15.09 -9.69
CA PRO A 26 10.54 15.04 -8.28
C PRO A 26 11.78 14.15 -8.09
N LYS A 27 12.85 14.71 -7.54
CA LYS A 27 14.12 14.02 -7.31
C LYS A 27 14.55 14.13 -5.85
N LEU A 28 14.65 12.98 -5.20
CA LEU A 28 15.29 12.83 -3.88
C LEU A 28 16.77 12.48 -4.10
N ASN A 29 17.67 13.42 -3.83
CA ASN A 29 19.11 13.18 -3.93
C ASN A 29 19.69 12.66 -2.59
N GLN A 30 20.90 12.11 -2.62
CA GLN A 30 21.53 11.50 -1.44
C GLN A 30 21.70 12.50 -0.27
N LYS A 31 22.00 13.77 -0.56
CA LYS A 31 22.15 14.80 0.47
C LYS A 31 20.83 15.04 1.21
N MET A 32 19.72 15.12 0.48
CA MET A 32 18.39 15.30 1.07
C MET A 32 17.94 14.03 1.79
N LEU A 33 18.17 12.85 1.21
CA LEU A 33 17.89 11.56 1.86
C LEU A 33 18.58 11.45 3.22
N ASN A 34 19.87 11.79 3.29
CA ASN A 34 20.66 11.75 4.53
C ASN A 34 20.24 12.82 5.55
N SER A 35 19.45 13.82 5.16
CA SER A 35 18.94 14.86 6.07
C SER A 35 17.62 14.47 6.76
N ILE A 36 17.00 13.37 6.36
CA ILE A 36 15.76 12.88 6.97
C ILE A 36 16.11 12.32 8.35
N LEU A 37 15.49 12.91 9.38
CA LEU A 37 15.63 12.41 10.76
C LEU A 37 14.74 11.20 10.96
N ILE A 38 15.36 10.08 11.30
CA ILE A 38 14.68 8.80 11.57
C ILE A 38 14.71 8.55 13.09
N PRO A 39 13.55 8.40 13.74
CA PRO A 39 13.51 8.00 15.14
C PRO A 39 14.09 6.59 15.26
N TYR A 40 15.00 6.37 16.20
CA TYR A 40 15.65 5.07 16.38
C TYR A 40 15.40 4.51 17.77
N PRO A 41 14.19 3.97 18.03
CA PRO A 41 13.86 3.39 19.33
C PRO A 41 14.61 2.07 19.56
N GLN A 42 14.47 1.48 20.75
CA GLN A 42 15.08 0.18 21.06
C GLN A 42 14.57 -0.91 20.11
N TYR A 43 15.41 -1.91 19.81
CA TYR A 43 15.09 -2.95 18.83
C TYR A 43 13.79 -3.72 19.13
N SER A 44 13.49 -3.94 20.41
CA SER A 44 12.22 -4.58 20.84
C SER A 44 10.98 -3.79 20.43
N GLU A 45 11.06 -2.46 20.49
CA GLU A 45 9.99 -1.56 20.08
C GLU A 45 9.85 -1.53 18.55
N GLN A 46 10.97 -1.45 17.82
CA GLN A 46 10.98 -1.55 16.35
C GLN A 46 10.26 -2.83 15.89
N LYS A 47 10.61 -3.98 16.50
CA LYS A 47 10.00 -5.28 16.18
C LYS A 47 8.50 -5.30 16.48
N THR A 48 8.07 -4.69 17.59
CA THR A 48 6.66 -4.62 17.96
C THR A 48 5.86 -3.78 16.96
N ILE A 49 6.42 -2.63 16.55
CA ILE A 49 5.81 -1.74 15.56
C ILE A 49 5.68 -2.47 14.21
N VAL A 50 6.78 -3.06 13.71
CA VAL A 50 6.80 -3.80 12.45
C VAL A 50 5.79 -4.94 12.45
N LYS A 51 5.70 -5.72 13.54
CA LYS A 51 4.73 -6.82 13.64
C LYS A 51 3.28 -6.34 13.51
N LYS A 52 2.94 -5.20 14.13
CA LYS A 52 1.59 -4.63 14.05
C LYS A 52 1.29 -4.12 12.64
N LEU A 53 2.23 -3.42 12.03
CA LEU A 53 2.05 -2.87 10.68
C LEU A 53 2.00 -3.96 9.61
N ASP A 54 2.82 -5.00 9.72
CA ASP A 54 2.79 -6.16 8.82
C ASP A 54 1.43 -6.88 8.90
N ALA A 55 0.89 -7.07 10.11
CA ALA A 55 -0.42 -7.69 10.30
C ALA A 55 -1.54 -6.85 9.66
N LEU A 56 -1.53 -5.53 9.88
CA LEU A 56 -2.50 -4.61 9.29
C LEU A 56 -2.40 -4.57 7.75
N SER A 57 -1.17 -4.56 7.21
CA SER A 57 -0.93 -4.60 5.76
C SER A 57 -1.47 -5.89 5.15
N ALA A 58 -1.25 -7.03 5.80
CA ALA A 58 -1.76 -8.33 5.33
C ALA A 58 -3.30 -8.36 5.33
N GLU A 59 -3.93 -7.84 6.39
CA GLU A 59 -5.39 -7.76 6.47
C GLU A 59 -5.97 -6.84 5.38
N THR A 60 -5.33 -5.69 5.15
CA THR A 60 -5.75 -4.73 4.13
C THR A 60 -5.65 -5.33 2.72
N LYS A 61 -4.54 -6.00 2.39
CA LYS A 61 -4.35 -6.68 1.10
C LYS A 61 -5.35 -7.82 0.89
N LYS A 62 -5.66 -8.57 1.96
CA LYS A 62 -6.70 -9.61 1.90
C LYS A 62 -8.06 -9.00 1.58
N LEU A 63 -8.40 -7.89 2.25
CA LEU A 63 -9.66 -7.20 2.05
C LEU A 63 -9.77 -6.65 0.62
N GLU A 64 -8.72 -6.00 0.12
CA GLU A 64 -8.61 -5.51 -1.26
C GLU A 64 -8.84 -6.64 -2.28
N SER A 65 -8.18 -7.79 -2.10
CA SER A 65 -8.37 -8.96 -2.97
C SER A 65 -9.80 -9.49 -2.96
N ILE A 66 -10.47 -9.52 -1.80
CA ILE A 66 -11.87 -9.92 -1.69
C ILE A 66 -12.77 -8.96 -2.47
N TYR A 67 -12.54 -7.64 -2.34
CA TYR A 67 -13.34 -6.65 -3.06
C TYR A 67 -13.10 -6.70 -4.57
N GLN A 68 -11.85 -6.88 -5.01
CA GLN A 68 -11.54 -7.03 -6.42
C GLN A 68 -12.27 -8.23 -7.01
N LYS A 69 -12.22 -9.38 -6.34
CA LYS A 69 -12.97 -10.57 -6.78
C LYS A 69 -14.47 -10.32 -6.88
N LYS A 70 -15.06 -9.63 -5.89
CA LYS A 70 -16.48 -9.27 -5.94
C LYS A 70 -16.83 -8.39 -7.14
N LEU A 71 -15.96 -7.44 -7.50
CA LEU A 71 -16.16 -6.60 -8.68
C LEU A 71 -16.11 -7.42 -9.96
N ASP A 72 -15.15 -8.35 -10.06
CA ASP A 72 -15.01 -9.23 -11.21
C ASP A 72 -16.23 -10.17 -11.36
N ASP A 73 -16.68 -10.78 -10.26
CA ASP A 73 -17.87 -11.63 -10.20
C ASP A 73 -19.15 -10.86 -10.61
N LEU A 74 -19.27 -9.58 -10.19
CA LEU A 74 -20.41 -8.71 -10.57
C LEU A 74 -20.40 -8.38 -12.07
N GLU A 75 -19.23 -8.11 -12.65
CA GLU A 75 -19.09 -7.87 -14.08
C GLU A 75 -19.43 -9.12 -14.90
N GLU A 76 -19.02 -10.30 -14.44
CA GLU A 76 -19.40 -11.57 -15.08
C GLU A 76 -20.91 -11.83 -14.99
N LEU A 77 -21.50 -11.63 -13.81
CA LEU A 77 -22.94 -11.78 -13.60
C LEU A 77 -23.74 -10.85 -14.52
N LYS A 78 -23.33 -9.59 -14.62
CA LYS A 78 -23.95 -8.60 -15.51
C LYS A 78 -23.91 -9.06 -16.98
N LYS A 79 -22.77 -9.56 -17.45
CA LYS A 79 -22.62 -10.11 -18.81
C LYS A 79 -23.52 -11.33 -19.02
N SER A 80 -23.59 -12.23 -18.04
CA SER A 80 -24.44 -13.42 -18.08
C SER A 80 -25.92 -13.08 -18.19
N ILE A 81 -26.41 -12.12 -17.38
CA ILE A 81 -27.80 -11.66 -17.43
C ILE A 81 -28.13 -11.03 -18.78
N LEU A 82 -27.26 -10.15 -19.30
CA LEU A 82 -27.45 -9.54 -20.62
C LEU A 82 -27.51 -10.61 -21.71
N ASN A 83 -26.59 -11.57 -21.70
CA ASN A 83 -26.60 -12.67 -22.67
C ASN A 83 -27.89 -13.50 -22.59
N LYS A 84 -28.39 -13.82 -21.39
CA LYS A 84 -29.67 -14.53 -21.23
C LYS A 84 -30.86 -13.73 -21.76
N ALA A 85 -30.88 -12.42 -21.53
CA ALA A 85 -31.92 -11.53 -22.05
C ALA A 85 -31.91 -11.43 -23.58
N PHE A 86 -30.73 -11.35 -24.20
CA PHE A 86 -30.61 -11.28 -25.66
C PHE A 86 -30.79 -12.63 -26.37
N THR A 87 -30.64 -13.75 -25.67
CA THR A 87 -30.83 -15.11 -26.21
C THR A 87 -32.24 -15.67 -25.98
N GLY A 88 -33.14 -14.90 -25.35
CA GLY A 88 -34.53 -15.31 -25.12
C GLY A 88 -34.70 -16.43 -24.10
N MET A 89 -33.73 -16.64 -23.21
CA MET A 89 -33.75 -17.68 -22.16
C MET A 89 -34.20 -17.13 -20.79
N LEU A 90 -34.99 -16.06 -20.78
CA LEU A 90 -35.63 -15.48 -19.58
C LEU A 90 -37.14 -15.66 -19.62
#